data_AF-A0A2V2Z119-F1
#
_entry.id   AF-A0A2V2Z119-F1
#
_cell.length_a   1.000
_cell.length_b   1.000
_cell.length_c   1.000
_cell.angle_alpha   90.00
_cell.angle_beta   90.00
_cell.angle_gamma   90.00
#
_symmetry.space_group_name_H-M   'P 1'
#
loop_
_entity.id
_entity.type
_entity.pdbx_description
1 polymer ?
#
loop_
_entity_poly.entity_id
_entity_poly.type
_entity_poly.pdbx_seq_one_letter_code
_entity_poly.pdbx_strand_id
1 'polypeptide(L)'
;MVEETLRQNQLDEHFGRRVLERLQGVVVVYIPALNLNESADWYEKYMGYKVTHRGDIWSLEKPGYLKIILSEVGCDTHPVQFEQANNKSAVMMIGTPDIEDYHEFLKLKGVEVTEI
;
A
#
# COMPACT_ATOMS: atom_id res chain seq x y z
N MET A 1 -37.14 11.35 9.84
CA MET A 1 -36.16 12.03 8.95
C MET A 1 -34.94 12.54 9.72
N VAL A 2 -35.03 13.53 10.63
CA VAL A 2 -33.83 14.02 11.37
C VAL A 2 -33.20 12.96 12.28
N GLU A 3 -33.98 12.22 13.08
CA GLU A 3 -33.46 11.16 13.96
C GLU A 3 -32.82 9.98 13.22
N GLU A 4 -33.33 9.69 12.03
CA GLU A 4 -32.86 8.59 11.17
C GLU A 4 -31.52 8.96 10.54
N THR A 5 -31.39 10.19 10.04
CA THR A 5 -30.10 10.74 9.57
C THR A 5 -29.06 10.78 10.68
N LEU A 6 -29.43 11.20 11.91
CA LEU A 6 -28.50 11.22 13.04
C LEU A 6 -28.02 9.82 13.43
N ARG A 7 -28.91 8.82 13.44
CA ARG A 7 -28.54 7.42 13.70
C ARG A 7 -27.63 6.85 12.61
N GLN A 8 -27.91 7.15 11.36
CA GLN A 8 -27.08 6.70 10.24
C GLN A 8 -25.67 7.29 10.33
N ASN A 9 -25.56 8.60 10.61
CA ASN A 9 -24.27 9.26 10.81
C ASN A 9 -23.46 8.62 11.96
N GLN A 10 -24.10 8.25 13.08
CA GLN A 10 -23.42 7.59 14.19
C GLN A 10 -22.96 6.17 13.85
N LEU A 11 -23.75 5.42 13.09
CA LEU A 11 -23.37 4.10 12.60
C LEU A 11 -22.17 4.18 11.67
N ASP A 12 -22.14 5.18 10.78
CA ASP A 12 -21.04 5.42 9.85
C ASP A 12 -19.75 5.85 10.57
N GLU A 13 -19.85 6.66 11.62
CA GLU A 13 -18.70 7.04 12.46
C GLU A 13 -18.13 5.85 13.24
N HIS A 14 -19.00 5.04 13.86
CA HIS A 14 -18.58 3.85 14.59
C HIS A 14 -17.94 2.81 13.65
N PHE A 15 -18.54 2.61 12.47
CA PHE A 15 -17.98 1.78 11.41
C PHE A 15 -16.60 2.27 11.00
N GLY A 16 -16.47 3.56 10.67
CA GLY A 16 -15.21 4.16 10.26
C GLY A 16 -14.11 4.04 11.31
N ARG A 17 -14.43 4.30 12.60
CA ARG A 17 -13.47 4.13 13.70
C ARG A 17 -12.97 2.69 13.78
N ARG A 18 -13.89 1.71 13.73
CA ARG A 18 -13.54 0.28 13.81
C ARG A 18 -12.60 -0.13 12.67
N VAL A 19 -12.86 0.33 11.45
CA VAL A 19 -12.00 0.05 10.30
C VAL A 19 -10.60 0.64 10.50
N LEU A 20 -10.52 1.91 10.89
CA LEU A 20 -9.25 2.62 11.07
C LEU A 20 -8.39 2.03 12.21
N GLU A 21 -9.01 1.64 13.32
CA GLU A 21 -8.32 1.01 14.47
C GLU A 21 -7.69 -0.36 14.13
N ARG A 22 -8.16 -1.01 13.06
CA ARG A 22 -7.65 -2.32 12.61
C ARG A 22 -6.61 -2.22 11.49
N LEU A 23 -6.32 -1.02 11.00
CA LEU A 23 -5.26 -0.83 10.02
C LEU A 23 -3.89 -1.14 10.64
N GLN A 24 -3.08 -1.90 9.90
CA GLN A 24 -1.70 -2.21 10.25
C GLN A 24 -0.72 -1.11 9.79
N GLY A 25 -1.23 -0.08 9.11
CA GLY A 25 -0.43 0.97 8.48
C GLY A 25 0.16 0.51 7.15
N VAL A 26 1.22 1.21 6.70
CA VAL A 26 1.91 0.87 5.45
C VAL A 26 2.74 -0.40 5.66
N VAL A 27 2.43 -1.44 4.89
CA VAL A 27 3.08 -2.75 4.96
C VAL A 27 4.03 -3.03 3.81
N VAL A 28 3.83 -2.37 2.67
CA VAL A 28 4.71 -2.43 1.49
C VAL A 28 4.88 -1.04 0.89
N VAL A 29 6.10 -0.72 0.47
CA VAL A 29 6.37 0.47 -0.35
C VAL A 29 7.16 0.09 -1.60
N TYR A 30 6.79 0.68 -2.73
CA TYR A 30 7.53 0.57 -3.97
C TYR A 30 8.43 1.79 -4.12
N ILE A 31 9.71 1.56 -4.41
CA ILE A 31 10.73 2.60 -4.53
C ILE A 31 11.40 2.48 -5.91
N PRO A 32 11.34 3.53 -6.73
CA PRO A 32 12.09 3.56 -7.97
C PRO A 32 13.59 3.62 -7.67
N ALA A 33 14.37 2.78 -8.34
CA ALA A 33 15.81 2.68 -8.19
C ALA A 33 16.49 2.88 -9.55
N LEU A 34 17.56 3.68 -9.58
CA LEU A 34 18.39 3.82 -10.80
C LEU A 34 19.26 2.58 -11.05
N ASN A 35 19.60 1.87 -9.97
CA ASN A 35 20.37 0.63 -10.02
C ASN A 35 19.93 -0.25 -8.84
N LEU A 36 19.37 -1.43 -9.15
CA LEU A 36 18.82 -2.33 -8.12
C LEU A 36 19.90 -2.91 -7.22
N ASN A 37 21.09 -3.23 -7.76
CA ASN A 37 22.20 -3.77 -6.97
C ASN A 37 22.67 -2.73 -5.94
N GLU A 38 23.04 -1.54 -6.39
CA GLU A 38 23.57 -0.49 -5.51
C GLU A 38 22.54 -0.05 -4.46
N SER A 39 21.27 0.06 -4.86
CA SER A 39 20.19 0.43 -3.96
C SER A 39 19.97 -0.66 -2.90
N ALA A 40 19.91 -1.92 -3.29
CA ALA A 40 19.75 -3.03 -2.36
C ALA A 40 20.94 -3.15 -1.41
N ASP A 41 22.17 -3.05 -1.91
CA ASP A 41 23.39 -3.08 -1.11
C ASP A 41 23.38 -1.99 -0.03
N TRP A 42 22.89 -0.79 -0.35
CA TRP A 42 22.75 0.29 0.63
C TRP A 42 21.78 -0.10 1.75
N TYR A 43 20.61 -0.64 1.42
CA TYR A 43 19.62 -1.08 2.41
C TYR A 43 20.12 -2.26 3.26
N GLU A 44 20.83 -3.21 2.66
CA GLU A 44 21.41 -4.33 3.41
C GLU A 44 22.51 -3.85 4.35
N LYS A 45 23.39 -2.95 3.88
CA LYS A 45 24.55 -2.46 4.63
C LYS A 45 24.18 -1.54 5.79
N TYR A 46 23.28 -0.59 5.57
CA TYR A 46 23.02 0.49 6.54
C TYR A 46 21.70 0.31 7.30
N MET A 47 20.72 -0.36 6.71
CA MET A 47 19.38 -0.49 7.29
C MET A 47 19.10 -1.91 7.81
N GLY A 48 19.94 -2.89 7.46
CA GLY A 48 19.81 -4.28 7.90
C GLY A 48 18.67 -5.04 7.22
N TYR A 49 18.21 -4.57 6.06
CA TYR A 49 17.31 -5.33 5.21
C TYR A 49 18.03 -6.53 4.59
N LYS A 50 17.25 -7.46 4.04
CA LYS A 50 17.73 -8.57 3.23
C LYS A 50 16.94 -8.68 1.94
N VAL A 51 17.64 -8.94 0.85
CA VAL A 51 16.99 -9.24 -0.42
C VAL A 51 16.37 -10.63 -0.35
N THR A 52 15.04 -10.70 -0.41
CA THR A 52 14.27 -11.96 -0.37
C THR A 52 13.81 -12.43 -1.76
N HIS A 53 13.78 -11.53 -2.74
CA HIS A 53 13.46 -11.85 -4.13
C HIS A 53 14.25 -10.99 -5.11
N ARG A 54 14.65 -11.60 -6.24
CA ARG A 54 15.33 -10.94 -7.37
C ARG A 54 14.63 -11.35 -8.67
N GLY A 55 14.26 -10.36 -9.46
CA GLY A 55 13.63 -10.48 -10.76
C GLY A 55 13.56 -9.08 -11.40
N ASP A 56 12.47 -8.81 -12.12
CA ASP A 56 12.16 -7.46 -12.64
C ASP A 56 12.03 -6.41 -11.53
N ILE A 57 11.61 -6.87 -10.35
CA ILE A 57 11.61 -6.12 -9.09
C ILE A 57 12.39 -6.88 -8.03
N TRP A 58 12.89 -6.16 -7.03
CA TRP A 58 13.60 -6.75 -5.91
C TRP A 58 12.85 -6.53 -4.62
N SER A 59 12.56 -7.62 -3.91
CA SER A 59 11.94 -7.55 -2.60
C SER A 59 12.99 -7.51 -1.51
N LEU A 60 12.86 -6.57 -0.60
CA LEU A 60 13.69 -6.41 0.57
C LEU A 60 12.82 -6.49 1.83
N GLU A 61 13.24 -7.31 2.78
CA GLU A 61 12.51 -7.52 4.02
C GLU A 61 13.42 -7.38 5.24
N LYS A 62 12.83 -6.89 6.33
CA LYS A 62 13.46 -6.80 7.65
C LYS A 62 12.39 -7.06 8.70
N PRO A 63 12.58 -8.04 9.62
CA PRO A 63 11.59 -8.35 10.64
C PRO A 63 11.18 -7.10 11.45
N GLY A 64 9.87 -6.88 11.57
CA GLY A 64 9.31 -5.71 12.28
C GLY A 64 9.29 -4.40 11.48
N TYR A 65 9.67 -4.43 10.21
CA TYR A 65 9.61 -3.28 9.30
C TYR A 65 8.77 -3.61 8.07
N LEU A 66 8.32 -2.56 7.37
CA LEU A 66 7.60 -2.70 6.09
C LEU A 66 8.49 -3.36 5.03
N LYS A 67 7.86 -4.03 4.07
CA LYS A 67 8.54 -4.61 2.91
C LYS A 67 8.87 -3.51 1.90
N ILE A 68 10.09 -3.50 1.39
CA ILE A 68 10.51 -2.60 0.32
C ILE A 68 10.52 -3.37 -0.99
N ILE A 69 9.89 -2.83 -2.02
CA ILE A 69 9.99 -3.31 -3.39
C ILE A 69 10.80 -2.29 -4.18
N LEU A 70 11.99 -2.67 -4.64
CA LEU A 70 12.77 -1.85 -5.56
C LEU A 70 12.38 -2.20 -7.00
N SER A 71 12.13 -1.18 -7.81
CA SER A 71 11.88 -1.34 -9.25
C SER A 71 12.79 -0.40 -10.02
N GLU A 72 13.36 -0.87 -11.12
CA GLU A 72 14.27 -0.05 -11.91
C GLU A 72 13.50 1.07 -12.63
N VAL A 73 14.06 2.28 -12.64
CA VAL A 73 13.47 3.41 -13.36
C VAL A 73 13.44 3.09 -14.86
N GLY A 74 12.24 3.18 -15.45
CA GLY A 74 12.03 2.84 -16.86
C GLY A 74 11.76 1.35 -17.11
N CYS A 75 11.56 0.55 -16.07
CA CYS A 75 11.08 -0.83 -16.21
C CYS A 75 9.65 -0.85 -16.77
N ASP A 76 9.45 -1.55 -17.88
CA ASP A 76 8.14 -1.67 -18.54
C ASP A 76 7.18 -2.62 -17.81
N THR A 77 7.69 -3.61 -17.07
CA THR A 77 6.86 -4.65 -16.46
C THR A 77 6.29 -4.24 -15.10
N HIS A 78 7.00 -3.42 -14.34
CA HIS A 78 6.60 -2.97 -13.00
C HIS A 78 6.95 -1.50 -12.74
N PRO A 79 6.42 -0.55 -13.54
CA PRO A 79 6.72 0.86 -13.35
C PRO A 79 6.19 1.36 -12.00
N VAL A 80 7.03 2.04 -11.22
CA VAL A 80 6.57 2.74 -10.01
C VAL A 80 6.13 4.14 -10.44
N GLN A 81 4.94 4.22 -11.00
CA GLN A 81 4.34 5.45 -11.50
C GLN A 81 2.86 5.52 -11.11
N PHE A 82 2.37 6.73 -10.84
CA PHE A 82 0.97 6.95 -10.48
C PHE A 82 0.03 6.71 -11.67
N GLU A 83 0.48 7.02 -12.89
CA GLU A 83 -0.30 6.85 -14.11
C GLU A 83 0.63 6.85 -15.34
N GLN A 84 0.67 5.75 -16.10
CA GLN A 84 1.36 5.68 -17.39
C GLN A 84 0.43 5.09 -18.44
N ALA A 85 -0.01 5.90 -19.41
CA ALA A 85 -0.86 5.44 -20.52
C ALA A 85 -2.09 4.61 -20.07
N ASN A 86 -2.81 5.08 -19.04
CA ASN A 86 -3.94 4.40 -18.37
C ASN A 86 -3.58 3.16 -17.53
N ASN A 87 -2.32 2.80 -17.39
CA ASN A 87 -1.88 1.81 -16.41
C ASN A 87 -1.66 2.49 -15.05
N LYS A 88 -2.35 1.97 -14.03
CA LYS A 88 -2.18 2.35 -12.63
C LYS A 88 -1.32 1.29 -11.95
N SER A 89 -0.25 1.71 -11.28
CA SER A 89 0.63 0.81 -10.53
C SER A 89 0.60 1.15 -9.05
N ALA A 90 0.64 0.11 -8.21
CA ALA A 90 0.67 0.29 -6.76
C ALA A 90 2.01 0.93 -6.34
N VAL A 91 1.94 2.02 -5.57
CA VAL A 91 3.13 2.68 -5.00
C VAL A 91 3.32 2.33 -3.52
N MET A 92 2.24 1.94 -2.84
CA MET A 92 2.23 1.52 -1.44
C MET A 92 1.05 0.60 -1.16
N MET A 93 1.17 -0.20 -0.11
CA MET A 93 0.09 -1.07 0.36
C MET A 93 -0.16 -0.81 1.84
N ILE A 94 -1.43 -0.70 2.22
CA ILE A 94 -1.88 -0.59 3.60
C ILE A 94 -2.40 -1.96 4.05
N GLY A 95 -1.92 -2.45 5.18
CA GLY A 95 -2.35 -3.74 5.72
C GLY A 95 -3.66 -3.60 6.49
N THR A 96 -4.58 -4.53 6.26
CA THR A 96 -5.83 -4.67 7.04
C THR A 96 -6.17 -6.16 7.16
N PRO A 97 -6.66 -6.63 8.31
CA PRO A 97 -7.20 -7.98 8.44
C PRO A 97 -8.60 -8.14 7.80
N ASP A 98 -9.30 -7.05 7.50
CA ASP A 98 -10.63 -7.07 6.84
C ASP A 98 -10.59 -6.15 5.62
N ILE A 99 -10.37 -6.74 4.44
CA ILE A 99 -10.19 -5.98 3.20
C ILE A 99 -11.53 -5.45 2.68
N GLU A 100 -12.61 -6.21 2.87
CA GLU A 100 -13.96 -5.86 2.43
C GLU A 100 -14.51 -4.66 3.22
N ASP A 101 -14.36 -4.67 4.55
CA ASP A 101 -14.77 -3.55 5.42
C ASP A 101 -13.98 -2.28 5.08
N TYR A 102 -12.67 -2.41 4.79
CA TYR A 102 -11.86 -1.26 4.38
C TYR A 102 -12.24 -0.74 2.98
N HIS A 103 -12.53 -1.64 2.03
CA HIS A 103 -13.00 -1.28 0.69
C HIS A 103 -14.31 -0.50 0.73
N GLU A 104 -15.27 -0.96 1.52
CA GLU A 104 -16.56 -0.29 1.70
C GLU A 104 -16.39 1.06 2.41
N PHE A 105 -15.53 1.13 3.43
CA PHE A 105 -15.19 2.39 4.06
C PHE A 105 -14.62 3.42 3.07
N LEU A 106 -13.71 3.01 2.18
CA LEU A 106 -13.14 3.88 1.15
C LEU A 106 -14.22 4.39 0.19
N LYS A 107 -15.13 3.53 -0.27
CA LYS A 107 -16.29 3.93 -1.10
C LYS A 107 -17.17 4.96 -0.40
N LEU A 108 -17.50 4.73 0.88
CA LEU A 108 -18.30 5.66 1.68
C LEU A 108 -17.61 7.01 1.87
N LYS A 109 -16.27 7.05 1.84
CA LYS A 109 -15.49 8.29 1.85
C LYS A 109 -15.29 8.92 0.47
N GLY A 110 -15.89 8.35 -0.58
CA GLY A 110 -15.79 8.85 -1.95
C GLY A 110 -14.43 8.60 -2.60
N VAL A 111 -13.64 7.67 -2.06
CA VAL A 111 -12.37 7.25 -2.66
C VAL A 111 -12.66 6.32 -3.84
N GLU A 112 -11.98 6.56 -4.97
CA GLU A 112 -12.02 5.65 -6.12
C GLU A 112 -11.31 4.33 -5.77
N VAL A 113 -12.04 3.23 -5.85
CA VAL A 113 -11.51 1.87 -5.60
C VAL A 113 -11.84 0.96 -6.78
N THR A 114 -10.95 0.02 -7.08
CA THR A 114 -11.21 -1.06 -8.05
C THR A 114 -11.97 -2.20 -7.40
N GLU A 115 -12.54 -3.12 -8.18
CA GLU A 115 -13.10 -4.36 -7.63
C GLU A 115 -12.01 -5.19 -6.93
N ILE A 116 -12.43 -5.96 -5.91
CA ILE A 116 -11.61 -6.87 -5.10
C ILE A 116 -11.93 -8.32 -5.48
#